data_AF-A0A1V4YJN0-F1
#
_entry.id   AF-A0A1V4YJN0-F1
#
_cell.length_a   1.000
_cell.length_b   1.000
_cell.length_c   1.000
_cell.angle_alpha   90.00
_cell.angle_beta   90.00
_cell.angle_gamma   90.00
#
_symmetry.space_group_name_H-M   'P 1'
#
loop_
_entity.id
_entity.type
_entity.pdbx_description
1 polymer ?
#
loop_
_entity_poly.entity_id
_entity_poly.type
_entity_poly.pdbx_seq_one_letter_code
_entity_poly.pdbx_strand_id
1 'polypeptide(L)' 'MKDEEAEIEDFTDDAQPEEELIEVCPICGDPELYYEAGGVEGLYHCKHCGYIGAFVIDANKEMMDLIRKEYNTSVRDAE' A
#
# COMPACT_ATOMS: atom_id res chain seq x y z
N MET A 1 21.59 54.58 -0.73
CA MET A 1 21.21 53.94 -2.01
C MET A 1 21.21 52.45 -1.69
N LYS A 2 20.03 51.87 -1.47
CA LYS A 2 19.22 51.16 -2.49
C LYS A 2 20.02 49.93 -2.95
N ASP A 3 19.60 48.69 -2.72
CA ASP A 3 18.27 48.07 -2.78
C ASP A 3 18.31 46.82 -1.84
N GLU A 4 17.32 46.57 -0.97
CA GLU A 4 16.10 45.75 -1.22
C GLU A 4 16.40 44.47 -2.00
N GLU A 5 16.19 43.30 -1.39
CA GLU A 5 15.62 42.10 -2.04
C GLU A 5 15.40 40.95 -1.05
N ALA A 6 14.11 40.79 -0.75
CA ALA A 6 13.38 39.54 -0.47
C ALA A 6 13.75 38.72 0.78
N GLU A 7 12.97 38.94 1.84
CA GLU A 7 12.62 37.87 2.77
C GLU A 7 11.90 36.78 1.97
N ILE A 8 12.58 35.67 1.71
CA ILE A 8 11.95 34.43 1.28
C ILE A 8 11.13 33.94 2.48
N GLU A 9 9.85 34.32 2.52
CA GLU A 9 8.89 33.67 3.39
C GLU A 9 8.82 32.21 2.95
N ASP A 10 9.33 31.34 3.82
CA ASP A 10 9.26 29.89 3.70
C ASP A 10 7.78 29.53 3.55
N PHE A 11 7.36 29.32 2.31
CA PHE A 11 6.09 28.70 1.98
C PHE A 11 6.20 27.27 2.51
N THR A 12 5.95 27.09 3.80
CA THR A 12 5.72 25.78 4.38
C THR A 12 4.46 25.28 3.71
N ASP A 13 4.65 24.53 2.63
CA ASP A 13 3.63 23.72 2.00
C ASP A 13 2.90 23.01 3.14
N ASP A 14 1.60 23.27 3.24
CA ASP A 14 0.69 22.74 4.25
C ASP A 14 0.61 21.22 4.01
N ALA A 15 1.68 20.51 4.36
CA ALA A 15 1.93 19.12 4.06
C ALA A 15 0.89 18.31 4.80
N GLN A 16 -0.22 18.07 4.12
CA GLN A 16 -1.18 17.05 4.49
C GLN A 16 -0.35 15.79 4.77
N PRO A 17 -0.46 15.16 5.94
CA PRO A 17 0.36 14.01 6.27
C PRO A 17 0.16 12.98 5.16
N GLU A 18 1.21 12.74 4.37
CA GLU A 18 1.22 11.75 3.32
C GLU A 18 0.89 10.42 4.02
N GLU A 19 -0.33 9.91 3.80
CA GLU A 19 -0.76 8.68 4.47
C GLU A 19 0.23 7.57 4.12
N GLU A 20 0.79 6.91 5.14
CA GLU A 20 1.76 5.83 4.94
C GLU A 20 1.11 4.71 4.11
N LEU A 21 1.61 4.51 2.90
CA LEU A 21 1.18 3.44 1.99
C LEU A 21 2.06 2.21 2.20
N ILE A 22 1.42 1.05 2.23
CA ILE A 22 2.07 -0.26 2.30
C ILE A 22 1.57 -1.16 1.19
N GLU A 23 2.47 -1.96 0.62
CA GLU A 23 2.12 -2.96 -0.38
C GLU A 23 1.40 -4.14 0.28
N VAL A 24 0.18 -4.43 -0.16
CA VAL A 24 -0.66 -5.51 0.39
C VAL A 24 -1.17 -6.45 -0.69
N CYS A 25 -1.52 -7.67 -0.27
CA CYS A 25 -2.14 -8.68 -1.12
C CYS A 25 -3.50 -8.22 -1.65
N PRO A 26 -3.77 -8.30 -2.97
CA PRO A 26 -5.04 -7.87 -3.55
C PRO A 26 -6.24 -8.74 -3.17
N ILE A 27 -6.01 -9.94 -2.61
CA ILE A 27 -7.07 -10.87 -2.24
C ILE A 27 -7.48 -10.72 -0.78
N CYS A 28 -6.52 -10.59 0.14
CA CYS A 28 -6.78 -10.63 1.58
C CYS A 28 -6.28 -9.42 2.36
N GLY A 29 -5.58 -8.48 1.71
CA GLY A 29 -5.04 -7.28 2.35
C GLY A 29 -3.86 -7.56 3.29
N ASP A 30 -3.25 -8.75 3.22
CA ASP A 30 -2.09 -9.07 4.05
C ASP A 30 -0.79 -8.53 3.42
N PRO A 31 0.08 -7.83 4.18
CA PRO A 31 1.34 -7.30 3.67
C PRO A 31 2.46 -8.36 3.57
N GLU A 32 2.27 -9.58 4.08
CA GLU A 32 3.27 -10.64 3.99
C GLU A 32 3.31 -11.30 2.60
N LEU A 33 3.95 -10.60 1.67
CA LEU A 33 4.25 -11.05 0.31
C LEU A 33 5.72 -11.44 0.18
N TYR A 34 6.01 -12.45 -0.64
CA TYR A 34 7.38 -12.76 -1.06
C TYR A 34 7.45 -13.00 -2.56
N TYR A 35 8.62 -12.76 -3.13
CA TYR A 35 8.84 -12.95 -4.56
C TYR A 35 9.17 -14.42 -4.86
N GLU A 36 8.52 -14.98 -5.87
CA GLU A 36 8.87 -16.31 -6.35
C GLU A 36 10.22 -16.27 -7.11
N ALA A 37 11.13 -17.16 -6.75
CA ALA A 37 12.44 -17.28 -7.39
C ALA A 37 12.57 -18.68 -8.03
N GLY A 38 13.17 -18.76 -9.22
CA GLY A 38 13.43 -20.05 -9.89
C GLY A 38 12.77 -20.21 -11.27
N GLY A 39 12.69 -19.15 -12.08
CA GLY A 39 12.23 -19.21 -13.48
C GLY A 39 10.83 -18.63 -13.72
N VAL A 40 10.12 -18.23 -12.67
CA VAL A 40 8.88 -17.46 -12.74
C VAL A 40 9.15 -16.08 -12.12
N GLU A 41 9.90 -15.26 -12.84
CA GLU A 41 10.17 -13.89 -12.41
C GLU A 41 8.89 -13.05 -12.53
N GLY A 42 8.67 -12.12 -11.61
CA GLY A 42 7.62 -11.11 -11.68
C GLY A 42 6.39 -11.41 -10.84
N LEU A 43 6.40 -12.47 -10.02
CA LEU A 43 5.23 -12.88 -9.23
C LEU A 43 5.48 -12.76 -7.73
N TYR A 44 4.50 -12.19 -7.05
CA TYR A 44 4.35 -12.16 -5.61
C TYR A 44 3.51 -13.35 -5.15
N HIS A 45 3.90 -13.95 -4.03
CA HIS A 45 3.15 -14.97 -3.32
C HIS A 45 2.78 -14.46 -1.91
N CYS A 46 1.49 -14.46 -1.59
CA CYS A 46 0.97 -14.13 -0.27
C CYS A 46 1.03 -15.32 0.68
N LYS A 47 1.67 -15.15 1.84
CA LYS A 47 1.77 -16.20 2.87
C LYS A 47 0.45 -16.56 3.53
N HIS A 48 -0.54 -15.66 3.49
CA HIS A 48 -1.80 -15.81 4.21
C HIS A 48 -2.87 -16.55 3.41
N CYS A 49 -3.14 -16.12 2.17
CA CYS A 49 -4.21 -16.70 1.33
C CYS A 49 -3.71 -17.53 0.15
N GLY A 50 -2.39 -17.56 -0.10
CA GLY A 50 -1.80 -18.28 -1.23
C GLY A 50 -2.00 -17.61 -2.59
N TYR A 51 -2.37 -16.31 -2.63
CA TYR A 51 -2.37 -15.53 -3.87
C TYR A 51 -0.99 -15.61 -4.52
N ILE A 52 -0.96 -15.91 -5.83
CA ILE A 52 0.24 -15.85 -6.67
C ILE A 52 -0.07 -14.99 -7.89
N GLY A 53 0.64 -13.88 -8.07
CA GLY A 53 0.40 -12.98 -9.19
C GLY A 53 1.33 -11.78 -9.25
N ALA A 54 1.27 -11.03 -10.35
CA ALA A 54 2.16 -9.90 -10.60
C ALA A 54 1.70 -8.57 -9.97
N PHE A 55 0.55 -8.56 -9.29
CA PHE A 55 -0.06 -7.33 -8.79
C PHE A 55 -0.06 -7.28 -7.26
N VAL A 56 0.19 -6.08 -6.75
CA VAL A 56 0.07 -5.69 -5.34
C VAL A 56 -0.70 -4.38 -5.27
N ILE A 57 -1.25 -4.05 -4.09
CA ILE A 57 -1.98 -2.81 -3.88
C ILE A 57 -1.19 -1.94 -2.90
N ASP A 58 -0.92 -0.69 -3.27
CA ASP A 58 -0.50 0.34 -2.32
C ASP A 58 -1.72 0.80 -1.52
N ALA A 59 -1.78 0.38 -0.26
CA ALA A 59 -2.91 0.66 0.61
C ALA A 59 -2.47 1.47 1.82
N ASN A 60 -3.24 2.49 2.17
CA ASN A 60 -3.20 3.05 3.52
C ASN A 60 -3.84 2.05 4.50
N LYS A 61 -3.75 2.35 5.80
CA LYS A 61 -4.32 1.48 6.84
C LYS A 61 -5.82 1.23 6.67
N GLU A 62 -6.59 2.26 6.32
CA GLU A 62 -8.04 2.12 6.14
C GLU A 62 -8.38 1.15 5.00
N MET A 63 -7.72 1.29 3.85
CA MET A 63 -7.92 0.43 2.70
C MET A 63 -7.49 -1.02 2.99
N MET A 64 -6.36 -1.22 3.68
CA MET A 64 -5.93 -2.55 4.11
C MET A 64 -7.00 -3.23 4.99
N ASP A 65 -7.53 -2.51 5.96
CA ASP A 65 -8.55 -3.01 6.89
C ASP A 65 -9.86 -3.37 6.15
N LEU A 66 -10.26 -2.58 5.15
CA LEU A 66 -11.43 -2.84 4.31
C LEU A 66 -11.26 -4.13 3.49
N ILE A 67 -10.12 -4.30 2.81
CA ILE A 67 -9.84 -5.51 2.01
C ILE A 67 -9.87 -6.75 2.91
N ARG A 68 -9.22 -6.67 4.08
CA ARG A 68 -9.18 -7.78 5.05
C ARG A 68 -10.58 -8.13 5.57
N LYS A 69 -11.44 -7.14 5.81
CA LYS A 69 -12.82 -7.36 6.26
C LYS A 69 -13.66 -8.04 5.19
N GLU A 70 -13.57 -7.61 3.93
CA GLU A 70 -14.29 -8.23 2.81
C GLU A 70 -13.87 -9.68 2.64
N TYR A 71 -12.56 -9.96 2.66
CA TYR A 71 -12.02 -11.32 2.60
C TYR A 71 -12.61 -12.21 3.71
N ASN A 72 -12.54 -11.79 4.97
CA ASN A 72 -13.06 -12.56 6.10
C ASN A 72 -14.58 -12.79 6.03
N THR A 73 -15.34 -11.87 5.46
CA THR A 73 -16.78 -12.02 5.28
C THR A 73 -17.06 -13.08 4.20
N SER A 74 -16.39 -12.97 3.06
CA SER A 74 -16.54 -13.92 1.95
C SER A 74 -16.17 -15.37 2.32
N VAL A 75 -15.15 -15.55 3.16
CA VAL A 75 -14.74 -16.89 3.64
C VAL A 75 -15.81 -17.50 4.54
N ARG A 76 -16.40 -16.71 5.44
CA ARG A 76 -17.46 -17.18 6.35
C ARG A 76 -18.74 -17.56 5.64
N ASP A 77 -19.06 -16.88 4.55
CA ASP A 77 -20.26 -17.16 3.75
C ASP A 77 -20.10 -18.40 2.85
N ALA A 78 -18.88 -18.93 2.70
CA ALA A 78 -18.58 -20.12 1.92
C ALA A 78 -18.66 -21.44 2.73
N GLU A 79 -18.85 -21.35 4.05
CA GLU A 79 -19.00 -22.48 4.99
C GLU A 79 -20.48 -22.86 5.23
#